data_AF-A0A146FME3-F1
#
_entry.id   AF-A0A146FME3-F1
#
_cell.length_a   1.000
_cell.length_b   1.000
_cell.length_c   1.000
_cell.angle_alpha   90.00
_cell.angle_beta   90.00
_cell.angle_gamma   90.00
#
_symmetry.space_group_name_H-M   'P 1'
#
loop_
_entity.id
_entity.type
_entity.pdbx_description
1 polymer ?
#
loop_
_entity_poly.entity_id
_entity_poly.type
_entity_poly.pdbx_seq_one_letter_code
_entity_poly.pdbx_strand_id
1 'polypeptide(L)'
;MDASTTADGFRDRILHQIHRVLFDFLQASSDDTTPMRILGDTPNSIIDPKDYLTSIRPFVTEIQNCVREYYNANIKTCFIAVNIYHGKHSYFVVDLNNTEYDYQTAHHECKTVPVTRLYPTFIKKKP
;
A
#
# COMPACT_ATOMS: atom_id res chain seq x y z
N MET A 1 -10.48 -10.80 -27.90
CA MET A 1 -10.36 -10.88 -26.43
C MET A 1 -9.48 -9.73 -26.03
N ASP A 2 -10.11 -8.68 -25.51
CA ASP A 2 -9.47 -7.37 -25.39
C ASP A 2 -8.55 -7.32 -24.18
N ALA A 3 -7.37 -6.72 -24.35
CA ALA A 3 -6.36 -6.56 -23.30
C ALA A 3 -6.84 -5.75 -22.08
N SER A 4 -7.96 -5.01 -22.21
CA SER A 4 -8.63 -4.33 -21.10
C SER A 4 -9.26 -5.33 -20.11
N THR A 5 -9.90 -6.41 -20.60
CA THR A 5 -10.61 -7.35 -19.74
C THR A 5 -9.67 -8.17 -18.85
N THR A 6 -8.42 -8.36 -19.27
CA THR A 6 -7.39 -9.09 -18.51
C THR A 6 -6.67 -8.23 -17.48
N ALA A 7 -6.52 -6.92 -17.73
CA ALA A 7 -5.88 -5.99 -16.80
C ALA A 7 -6.77 -5.69 -15.59
N ASP A 8 -8.08 -5.53 -15.80
CA ASP A 8 -9.04 -5.24 -14.72
C ASP A 8 -9.20 -6.44 -13.77
N GLY A 9 -9.39 -7.65 -14.32
CA GLY A 9 -9.44 -8.87 -13.50
C GLY A 9 -8.12 -9.21 -12.77
N PHE A 10 -6.99 -8.70 -13.28
CA PHE A 10 -5.70 -8.83 -12.60
C PHE A 10 -5.56 -7.84 -11.44
N ARG A 11 -6.00 -6.60 -11.62
CA ARG A 11 -6.02 -5.57 -10.57
C ARG A 11 -6.92 -5.99 -9.40
N ASP A 12 -8.12 -6.48 -9.68
CA ASP A 12 -9.07 -6.91 -8.63
C ASP A 12 -8.51 -8.04 -7.77
N ARG A 13 -7.77 -8.97 -8.39
CA ARG A 13 -7.07 -10.04 -7.67
C ARG A 13 -5.99 -9.50 -6.73
N ILE A 14 -5.25 -8.47 -7.15
CA ILE A 14 -4.22 -7.86 -6.31
C ILE A 14 -4.88 -7.15 -5.12
N LEU A 15 -5.98 -6.41 -5.35
CA LEU A 15 -6.71 -5.74 -4.27
C LEU A 15 -7.22 -6.74 -3.24
N HIS A 16 -7.85 -7.84 -3.67
CA HIS A 16 -8.26 -8.93 -2.76
C HIS A 16 -7.08 -9.54 -1.99
N GLN A 17 -5.93 -9.73 -2.62
CA GLN A 17 -4.74 -10.26 -1.94
C GLN A 17 -4.20 -9.28 -0.91
N ILE A 18 -4.13 -7.99 -1.23
CA ILE A 18 -3.70 -6.93 -0.29
C ILE A 18 -4.61 -6.95 0.93
N HIS A 19 -5.93 -6.95 0.72
CA HIS A 19 -6.90 -6.98 1.79
C HIS A 19 -6.66 -8.17 2.73
N ARG A 20 -6.60 -9.39 2.16
CA ARG A 20 -6.42 -10.60 2.96
C ARG A 20 -5.11 -10.61 3.74
N VAL A 21 -3.99 -10.33 3.07
CA VAL A 21 -2.67 -10.35 3.71
C VAL A 21 -2.56 -9.30 4.80
N LEU A 22 -3.10 -8.10 4.54
CA LEU A 22 -3.09 -7.03 5.52
C LEU A 22 -3.98 -7.38 6.71
N PHE A 23 -5.19 -7.91 6.49
CA PHE A 23 -6.09 -8.34 7.55
C PHE A 23 -5.43 -9.39 8.44
N ASP A 24 -4.84 -10.44 7.86
CA ASP A 24 -4.13 -11.49 8.60
C ASP A 24 -2.95 -10.92 9.41
N PHE A 25 -2.20 -9.96 8.83
CA PHE A 25 -1.10 -9.28 9.51
C PHE A 25 -1.59 -8.43 10.69
N LEU A 26 -2.63 -7.62 10.49
CA LEU A 26 -3.20 -6.75 11.52
C LEU A 26 -3.83 -7.59 12.65
N GLN A 27 -4.45 -8.72 12.31
CA GLN A 27 -4.96 -9.69 13.30
C GLN A 27 -3.86 -10.27 14.19
N ALA A 28 -2.67 -10.49 13.63
CA ALA A 28 -1.52 -10.97 14.39
C ALA A 28 -0.87 -9.88 15.27
N SER A 29 -1.07 -8.60 14.96
CA SER A 29 -0.59 -7.48 15.78
C SER A 29 -1.60 -7.14 16.89
N SER A 30 -1.17 -7.21 18.14
CA SER A 30 -2.01 -6.96 19.32
C SER A 30 -2.07 -5.50 19.77
N ASP A 31 -1.47 -4.57 19.01
CA ASP A 31 -1.33 -3.16 19.39
C ASP A 31 -1.86 -2.25 18.27
N ASP A 32 -2.96 -1.58 18.56
CA ASP A 32 -3.68 -0.65 17.68
C ASP A 32 -3.23 0.81 17.85
N THR A 33 -2.27 1.07 18.74
CA THR A 33 -1.77 2.41 19.06
C THR A 33 -0.41 2.70 18.47
N THR A 34 0.42 1.68 18.24
CA THR A 34 1.78 1.87 17.72
C THR A 34 1.76 2.39 16.27
N PRO A 35 2.53 3.47 15.98
CA PRO A 35 2.72 3.95 14.62
C PRO A 35 3.32 2.87 13.72
N MET A 36 2.76 2.71 12.52
CA MET A 36 3.19 1.70 11.56
C MET A 36 3.27 2.29 10.17
N ARG A 37 4.27 1.86 9.38
CA ARG A 37 4.44 2.23 7.99
C ARG A 37 4.23 1.03 7.08
N ILE A 38 3.30 1.14 6.14
CA ILE A 38 3.06 0.16 5.08
C ILE A 38 3.75 0.67 3.81
N LEU A 39 4.68 -0.13 3.29
CA LEU A 39 5.34 0.10 2.00
C LEU A 39 4.73 -0.84 0.95
N GLY A 40 3.98 -0.28 0.02
CA GLY A 40 3.51 -1.00 -1.16
C GLY A 40 4.58 -1.03 -2.25
N ASP A 41 4.89 -2.23 -2.74
CA ASP A 41 5.73 -2.44 -3.92
C ASP A 41 4.83 -2.82 -5.10
N THR A 42 4.75 -1.94 -6.09
CA THR A 42 3.83 -2.08 -7.22
C THR A 42 4.60 -2.09 -8.54
N PRO A 43 4.46 -3.12 -9.39
CA PRO A 43 5.08 -3.10 -10.70
C PRO A 43 4.55 -1.96 -11.55
N ASN A 44 5.44 -1.35 -12.32
CA ASN A 44 5.06 -0.29 -13.25
C ASN A 44 4.09 -0.77 -14.33
N SER A 45 4.03 -2.08 -14.61
CA SER A 45 3.13 -2.66 -15.63
C SER A 45 1.64 -2.55 -15.29
N ILE A 46 1.27 -2.26 -14.04
CA ILE A 46 -0.13 -2.11 -13.59
C ILE A 46 -0.47 -0.69 -13.13
N ILE A 47 0.48 0.22 -13.26
CA ILE A 47 0.37 1.63 -12.94
C ILE A 47 0.29 2.41 -14.25
N ASP A 48 -0.51 3.47 -14.29
CA ASP A 48 -0.53 4.36 -15.45
C ASP A 48 0.72 5.26 -15.39
N PRO A 49 1.66 5.14 -16.35
CA PRO A 49 2.85 5.96 -16.36
C PRO A 49 2.59 7.45 -16.63
N LYS A 50 1.39 7.82 -17.08
CA LYS A 50 0.96 9.21 -17.27
C LYS A 50 0.26 9.78 -16.04
N ASP A 51 -0.22 8.91 -15.14
CA ASP A 51 -0.92 9.30 -13.92
C ASP A 51 -0.70 8.28 -12.79
N TYR A 52 0.51 8.26 -12.25
CA TYR A 52 0.93 7.36 -11.17
C TYR A 52 0.08 7.53 -9.91
N LEU A 53 -0.27 8.77 -9.55
CA LEU A 53 -1.00 9.07 -8.32
C LEU A 53 -2.42 8.51 -8.38
N THR A 54 -3.15 8.77 -9.48
CA THR A 54 -4.51 8.24 -9.64
C THR A 54 -4.50 6.72 -9.75
N SER A 55 -3.54 6.14 -10.45
CA SER A 55 -3.49 4.69 -10.65
C SER A 55 -3.02 3.90 -9.42
N ILE A 56 -2.33 4.51 -8.46
CA ILE A 56 -1.98 3.91 -7.17
C ILE A 56 -3.12 4.00 -6.15
N ARG A 57 -3.99 5.01 -6.28
CA ARG A 57 -5.07 5.31 -5.34
C ARG A 57 -5.96 4.09 -4.99
N PRO A 58 -6.34 3.19 -5.91
CA PRO A 58 -7.12 2.01 -5.54
C PRO A 58 -6.44 1.11 -4.50
N PHE A 59 -5.12 0.89 -4.61
CA PHE A 59 -4.37 0.07 -3.65
C PHE A 59 -4.29 0.73 -2.28
N VAL A 60 -4.10 2.05 -2.25
CA VAL A 60 -4.09 2.85 -1.02
C VAL A 60 -5.45 2.82 -0.34
N THR A 61 -6.53 3.04 -1.10
CA THR A 61 -7.90 2.98 -0.59
C THR A 61 -8.21 1.61 0.00
N GLU A 62 -7.75 0.52 -0.63
CA GLU A 62 -7.95 -0.84 -0.12
C GLU A 62 -7.28 -1.05 1.24
N ILE A 63 -6.04 -0.59 1.38
CA ILE A 63 -5.31 -0.62 2.66
C ILE A 63 -6.07 0.19 3.72
N GLN A 64 -6.52 1.40 3.39
CA GLN A 64 -7.27 2.25 4.31
C GLN A 64 -8.60 1.62 4.73
N ASN A 65 -9.29 0.93 3.83
CA ASN A 65 -10.54 0.23 4.13
C ASN A 65 -10.29 -0.95 5.06
N CYS A 66 -9.32 -1.82 4.73
CA CYS A 66 -8.95 -2.96 5.57
C CYS A 66 -8.54 -2.53 6.99
N VAL A 67 -7.75 -1.47 7.13
CA VAL A 67 -7.38 -0.90 8.44
C VAL A 67 -8.60 -0.41 9.21
N ARG A 68 -9.52 0.29 8.54
CA ARG A 68 -10.76 0.81 9.17
C ARG A 68 -11.67 -0.32 9.63
N GLU A 69 -11.76 -1.39 8.84
CA GLU A 69 -12.54 -2.58 9.17
C GLU A 69 -11.96 -3.30 10.39
N TYR A 70 -10.64 -3.39 10.51
CA TYR A 70 -9.99 -4.11 11.62
C TYR A 70 -9.96 -3.32 12.93
N TYR A 71 -9.48 -2.07 12.92
CA TYR A 71 -9.19 -1.32 14.15
C TYR A 71 -10.34 -0.46 14.67
N ASN A 72 -11.51 -0.48 14.02
CA ASN A 72 -12.55 0.55 14.16
C ASN A 72 -12.02 1.96 13.81
N ALA A 73 -12.93 2.92 13.65
CA ALA A 73 -12.69 4.22 13.01
C ALA A 73 -11.63 5.16 13.66
N ASN A 74 -10.93 4.73 14.71
CA ASN A 74 -10.00 5.57 15.47
C ASN A 74 -8.58 5.63 14.89
N ILE A 75 -8.18 4.69 14.02
CA ILE A 75 -6.88 4.76 13.37
C ILE A 75 -6.89 5.82 12.27
N LYS A 76 -5.88 6.70 12.33
CA LYS A 76 -5.64 7.69 11.30
C LYS A 76 -4.64 7.13 10.29
N THR A 77 -4.96 7.28 9.01
CA THR A 77 -4.08 6.90 7.91
C THR A 77 -3.55 8.15 7.22
N CYS A 78 -2.28 8.13 6.81
CA CYS A 78 -1.68 9.16 5.97
C CYS A 78 -1.15 8.50 4.70
N PHE A 79 -1.65 8.92 3.53
CA PHE A 79 -1.03 8.55 2.27
C PHE A 79 0.07 9.54 1.95
N ILE A 80 1.30 9.04 1.90
CA ILE A 80 2.46 9.89 2.11
C ILE A 80 3.18 10.22 0.80
N ALA A 81 3.49 9.20 0.00
CA ALA A 81 4.32 9.41 -1.18
C ALA A 81 4.21 8.24 -2.14
N VAL A 82 4.44 8.54 -3.41
CA VAL A 82 4.82 7.58 -4.44
C VAL A 82 6.26 7.88 -4.82
N ASN A 83 7.16 6.91 -4.67
CA ASN A 83 8.49 6.99 -5.28
C ASN A 83 8.51 6.13 -6.54
N ILE A 84 8.71 6.79 -7.68
CA ILE A 84 8.66 6.18 -8.99
C ILE A 84 10.09 5.83 -9.40
N TYR A 85 10.38 4.53 -9.53
CA TYR A 85 11.63 4.09 -10.15
C TYR A 85 11.34 3.67 -11.59
N HIS A 86 11.92 4.41 -12.53
CA HIS A 86 11.85 4.06 -13.95
C HIS A 86 12.41 2.65 -14.17
N GLY A 87 11.65 1.83 -14.89
CA GLY A 87 11.94 0.41 -15.07
C GLY A 87 10.82 -0.46 -14.50
N LYS A 88 11.08 -1.15 -13.39
CA LYS A 88 10.26 -2.30 -12.96
C LYS A 88 9.20 -2.00 -11.90
N HIS A 89 9.49 -1.16 -10.91
CA HIS A 89 8.65 -1.02 -9.72
C HIS A 89 8.52 0.45 -9.30
N SER A 90 7.34 0.80 -8.81
CA SER A 90 7.05 2.03 -8.09
C SER A 90 6.62 1.66 -6.68
N TYR A 91 6.91 2.55 -5.74
CA TYR A 91 6.61 2.31 -4.34
C TYR A 91 5.65 3.36 -3.84
N PHE A 92 4.79 2.96 -2.92
CA PHE A 92 3.92 3.89 -2.24
C PHE A 92 3.91 3.64 -0.73
N VAL A 93 3.68 4.68 0.06
CA VAL A 93 3.71 4.61 1.51
C VAL A 93 2.38 5.03 2.11
N VAL A 94 1.86 4.20 3.01
CA VAL A 94 0.71 4.51 3.87
C VAL A 94 1.17 4.37 5.31
N ASP A 95 1.09 5.45 6.09
CA ASP A 95 1.33 5.40 7.52
C ASP A 95 0.01 5.24 8.29
N LEU A 96 0.07 4.47 9.38
CA LEU A 96 -0.97 4.29 10.38
C LEU A 96 -0.51 4.95 11.68
N ASN A 97 -1.38 5.75 12.29
CA ASN A 97 -1.15 6.44 13.58
C ASN A 97 0.12 7.32 13.64
N ASN A 98 0.71 7.64 12.49
CA ASN A 98 1.86 8.54 12.36
C ASN A 98 1.45 9.86 11.69
N THR A 99 0.34 10.47 12.12
CA THR A 99 -0.21 11.67 11.46
C THR A 99 0.57 12.95 11.69
N GLU A 100 1.46 12.96 12.66
CA GLU A 100 2.31 14.09 12.99
C GLU A 100 3.66 14.02 12.26
N TYR A 101 3.83 13.09 11.33
CA TYR A 101 5.05 12.97 10.55
C TYR A 101 5.17 14.12 9.55
N ASP A 102 5.98 15.12 9.89
CA ASP A 102 6.28 16.25 9.02
C ASP A 102 7.53 15.97 8.18
N TYR A 103 7.34 15.90 6.85
CA TYR A 103 8.42 15.69 5.90
C TYR A 103 9.45 16.81 5.85
N GLN A 104 9.01 18.06 6.07
CA GLN A 104 9.91 19.20 6.01
C GLN A 104 10.96 19.12 7.10
N THR A 105 10.57 18.61 8.28
CA THR A 105 11.43 18.51 9.46
C THR A 105 11.89 17.09 9.77
N ALA A 106 11.46 16.07 9.02
CA ALA A 106 11.82 14.66 9.24
C ALA A 106 13.33 14.40 9.26
N HIS A 107 14.13 15.22 8.57
CA HIS A 107 15.60 15.10 8.58
C HIS A 107 16.24 15.68 9.86
N HIS A 108 15.47 16.37 10.69
CA HIS A 108 15.86 16.86 12.01
C HIS A 108 15.44 15.92 13.15
N GLU A 109 14.46 15.04 12.94
CA GLU A 109 13.95 14.11 13.95
C GLU A 109 14.13 12.64 13.53
N CYS A 110 14.95 11.87 14.26
CA CYS A 110 15.05 10.43 14.07
C CYS A 110 13.93 9.69 14.83
N LYS A 111 12.75 9.55 14.21
CA LYS A 111 11.68 8.66 14.71
C LYS A 111 11.81 7.27 14.10
N THR A 112 11.88 6.24 14.93
CA THR A 112 11.87 4.84 14.47
C THR A 112 10.43 4.39 14.28
N VAL A 113 10.04 4.08 13.04
CA VAL A 113 8.70 3.55 12.70
C VAL A 113 8.86 2.17 12.09
N PRO A 114 8.21 1.12 12.63
CA PRO A 114 8.18 -0.20 12.02
C PRO A 114 7.67 -0.16 10.57
N VAL A 115 8.41 -0.77 9.65
CA VAL A 115 8.05 -0.85 8.22
C VAL A 115 7.63 -2.26 7.85
N THR A 116 6.42 -2.41 7.33
CA THR A 116 5.94 -3.65 6.73
C THR A 116 5.84 -3.48 5.22
N ARG A 117 6.48 -4.39 4.48
CA ARG A 117 6.49 -4.37 3.01
C ARG A 117 5.47 -5.36 2.47
N LEU A 118 4.54 -4.86 1.65
CA LEU A 118 3.56 -5.70 0.96
C LEU A 118 4.11 -6.06 -0.43
N TYR A 119 4.33 -7.36 -0.66
CA TYR A 119 4.61 -7.90 -1.98
C TYR A 119 3.32 -8.46 -2.58
N PRO A 120 2.72 -7.83 -3.60
CA PRO A 120 1.74 -8.51 -4.41
C PRO A 120 2.43 -9.69 -5.07
N THR A 121 2.04 -10.91 -4.71
CA THR A 121 2.74 -12.11 -5.18
C THR A 121 2.29 -12.42 -6.60
N PHE A 122 3.16 -12.17 -7.57
CA PHE A 122 2.96 -12.51 -8.97
C PHE A 122 3.06 -14.02 -9.14
N ILE A 123 1.92 -14.73 -9.17
CA ILE A 123 1.91 -16.09 -9.72
C ILE A 123 2.15 -15.96 -11.22
N LYS A 124 3.42 -15.98 -11.64
CA LYS A 124 3.78 -16.36 -13.00
C LYS A 124 3.30 -17.80 -13.17
N LYS A 125 2.22 -18.00 -13.93
CA LYS A 125 2.03 -19.30 -14.59
C LYS A 125 3.29 -19.53 -15.43
N LYS A 126 4.07 -20.54 -15.08
CA LYS A 126 5.13 -21.07 -15.96
C LYS A 126 4.48 -21.54 -17.28
N PRO A 127 5.17 -21.37 -18.42
CA PRO A 127 4.69 -21.86 -19.71
C PRO A 127 4.49 -23.37 -19.71
#